data_AF-A0A964NE55-F1
#
_entry.id   AF-A0A964NE55-F1
#
_cell.length_a   1.000
_cell.length_b   1.000
_cell.length_c   1.000
_cell.angle_alpha   90.00
_cell.angle_beta   90.00
_cell.angle_gamma   90.00
#
_symmetry.space_group_name_H-M   'P 1'
#
loop_
_entity.id
_entity.type
_entity.pdbx_description
1 polymer ?
#
loop_
_entity_poly.entity_id
_entity_poly.type
_entity_poly.pdbx_seq_one_letter_code
_entity_poly.pdbx_strand_id
1 'polypeptide(L)'
;MATVGNIVIYRPKEGRENDLLELVKKHWPAVRGAGLATNEPARVWRASDKRSGKISFVERFYWVDEAASSKAHHDAKVQAIWGPMDEVLEDMTILAIEEVAGHPPAKRKAPARKAKRAPAKRAAAARAKKVAPRSRAKKTAAAKRPAARKTVRRSAPRKKARR
;
A
#
# COMPACT_ATOMS: atom_id res chain seq x y z
N MET A 1 -33.00 -2.34 11.17
CA MET A 1 -32.74 -1.40 10.08
C MET A 1 -32.15 -2.17 8.92
N ALA A 2 -32.52 -1.83 7.68
CA ALA A 2 -31.97 -2.50 6.50
C ALA A 2 -30.54 -2.00 6.25
N THR A 3 -29.62 -2.92 5.98
CA THR A 3 -28.25 -2.58 5.58
C THR A 3 -28.22 -2.21 4.10
N VAL A 4 -27.38 -1.26 3.73
CA VAL A 4 -27.23 -0.82 2.34
C VAL A 4 -25.93 -1.36 1.78
N GLY A 5 -26.00 -2.20 0.75
CA GLY A 5 -24.82 -2.71 0.07
C GLY A 5 -24.29 -1.71 -0.95
N ASN A 6 -22.97 -1.50 -0.96
CA ASN A 6 -22.31 -0.65 -1.94
C ASN A 6 -21.20 -1.42 -2.67
N ILE A 7 -21.07 -1.15 -3.97
CA ILE A 7 -19.87 -1.43 -4.76
C ILE A 7 -19.27 -0.11 -5.20
N VAL A 8 -17.97 0.07 -4.97
CA VAL A 8 -17.22 1.24 -5.42
C VAL A 8 -16.15 0.81 -6.40
N ILE A 9 -16.05 1.51 -7.52
CA ILE A 9 -15.03 1.32 -8.53
C ILE A 9 -14.11 2.53 -8.48
N TYR A 10 -12.89 2.31 -8.04
CA TYR A 10 -11.84 3.31 -7.95
C TYR A 10 -10.91 3.19 -9.16
N ARG A 11 -10.81 4.25 -9.97
CA ARG A 11 -9.88 4.32 -11.11
C ARG A 11 -8.68 5.18 -10.71
N PRO A 12 -7.48 4.61 -10.50
CA PRO A 12 -6.30 5.39 -10.19
C PRO A 12 -5.82 6.21 -11.39
N LYS A 13 -5.22 7.37 -11.13
CA LYS A 13 -4.32 8.03 -12.09
C LYS A 13 -3.16 7.09 -12.43
N GLU A 14 -2.61 7.24 -13.64
CA GLU A 14 -1.49 6.42 -14.11
C GLU A 14 -0.30 6.46 -13.14
N GLY A 15 0.21 5.29 -12.76
CA GLY A 15 1.35 5.15 -11.84
C GLY A 15 1.01 5.32 -10.35
N ARG A 16 -0.26 5.58 -9.99
CA ARG A 16 -0.72 5.77 -8.60
C ARG A 16 -1.51 4.57 -8.06
N GLU A 17 -1.42 3.42 -8.71
CA GLU A 17 -2.20 2.22 -8.36
C GLU A 17 -1.87 1.73 -6.94
N ASN A 18 -0.60 1.73 -6.55
CA ASN A 18 -0.18 1.28 -5.23
C ASN A 18 -0.65 2.25 -4.13
N ASP A 19 -0.52 3.55 -4.37
CA ASP A 19 -0.94 4.59 -3.43
C ASP A 19 -2.46 4.51 -3.17
N LEU A 20 -3.25 4.38 -4.25
CA LEU A 20 -4.69 4.18 -4.14
C LEU A 20 -5.02 2.88 -3.41
N LEU A 21 -4.35 1.76 -3.73
CA LEU A 21 -4.59 0.48 -3.07
C LEU A 21 -4.32 0.54 -1.55
N GLU A 22 -3.29 1.27 -1.12
CA GLU A 22 -3.01 1.47 0.30
C GLU A 22 -4.11 2.26 1.02
N LEU A 23 -4.71 3.25 0.35
CA LEU A 23 -5.84 4.00 0.88
C LEU A 23 -7.11 3.14 0.94
N VAL A 24 -7.41 2.39 -0.13
CA VAL A 24 -8.57 1.49 -0.19
C VAL A 24 -8.51 0.43 0.93
N LYS A 25 -7.32 -0.11 1.24
CA LYS A 25 -7.15 -1.05 2.37
C LYS A 25 -7.46 -0.43 3.74
N LYS A 26 -7.34 0.89 3.89
CA LYS A 26 -7.62 1.61 5.15
C LYS A 26 -9.09 2.01 5.27
N HIS A 27 -9.80 2.09 4.14
CA HIS A 27 -11.18 2.58 4.07
C HIS A 27 -12.13 1.78 4.96
N TRP A 28 -12.36 0.48 4.68
CA TRP A 28 -13.30 -0.32 5.46
C TRP A 28 -13.01 -0.36 6.97
N PRO A 29 -11.76 -0.58 7.43
CA PRO A 29 -11.46 -0.51 8.86
C PRO A 29 -11.84 0.82 9.52
N ALA A 30 -11.69 1.94 8.82
CA ALA A 30 -12.03 3.25 9.35
C ALA A 30 -13.56 3.45 9.47
N VAL A 31 -14.32 3.18 8.40
CA VAL A 31 -15.79 3.30 8.44
C VAL A 31 -16.43 2.32 9.41
N ARG A 32 -15.86 1.11 9.54
CA ARG A 32 -16.30 0.14 10.56
C ARG A 32 -15.96 0.61 11.97
N GLY A 33 -14.75 1.13 12.18
CA GLY A 33 -14.32 1.68 13.47
C GLY A 33 -15.14 2.88 13.94
N ALA A 34 -15.76 3.61 13.01
CA ALA A 34 -16.73 4.67 13.28
C ALA A 34 -18.16 4.16 13.52
N GLY A 35 -18.40 2.85 13.44
CA GLY A 35 -19.73 2.26 13.60
C GLY A 35 -20.66 2.47 12.40
N LEU A 36 -20.12 2.84 11.24
CA LEU A 36 -20.89 3.17 10.04
C LEU A 36 -21.04 1.98 9.08
N ALA A 37 -20.11 1.03 9.12
CA ALA A 37 -20.16 -0.19 8.32
C ALA A 37 -20.52 -1.42 9.16
N THR A 38 -21.10 -2.43 8.52
CA THR A 38 -21.43 -3.70 9.18
C THR A 38 -20.18 -4.49 9.59
N ASN A 39 -20.37 -5.57 10.34
CA ASN A 39 -19.29 -6.50 10.68
C ASN A 39 -18.84 -7.38 9.50
N GLU A 40 -19.55 -7.38 8.37
CA GLU A 40 -19.09 -8.09 7.17
C GLU A 40 -17.85 -7.38 6.61
N PRO A 41 -16.71 -8.08 6.48
CA PRO A 41 -15.51 -7.49 5.89
C PRO A 41 -15.73 -7.04 4.46
N ALA A 42 -15.24 -5.84 4.13
CA ALA A 42 -15.16 -5.43 2.74
C ALA A 42 -14.34 -6.42 1.91
N ARG A 43 -14.72 -6.55 0.65
CA ARG A 43 -13.96 -7.30 -0.34
C ARG A 43 -13.41 -6.34 -1.36
N VAL A 44 -12.12 -6.46 -1.65
CA VAL A 44 -11.43 -5.63 -2.62
C VAL A 44 -10.86 -6.53 -3.71
N TRP A 45 -11.07 -6.15 -4.96
CA TRP A 45 -10.52 -6.82 -6.13
C TRP A 45 -9.71 -5.82 -6.95
N ARG A 46 -8.59 -6.29 -7.51
CA ARG A 46 -7.93 -5.59 -8.62
C ARG A 46 -8.61 -6.03 -9.91
N ALA A 47 -9.21 -5.09 -10.62
CA ALA A 47 -9.84 -5.28 -11.91
C ALA A 47 -8.97 -4.68 -13.01
N SER A 48 -9.08 -5.24 -14.21
CA SER A 48 -8.49 -4.70 -15.44
C SER A 48 -9.56 -4.72 -16.52
N ASP A 49 -9.81 -3.58 -17.14
CA ASP A 49 -10.65 -3.51 -18.33
C ASP A 49 -10.00 -4.34 -19.46
N LYS A 50 -10.76 -5.25 -20.06
CA LYS A 50 -10.26 -6.15 -21.11
C LYS A 50 -10.04 -5.47 -22.45
N ARG A 51 -10.70 -4.34 -22.71
CA ARG A 51 -10.56 -3.56 -23.95
C ARG A 51 -9.48 -2.51 -23.81
N SER A 52 -9.50 -1.73 -22.72
CA SER A 52 -8.56 -0.62 -22.53
C SER A 52 -7.30 -0.99 -21.76
N GLY A 53 -7.29 -2.11 -21.03
CA GLY A 53 -6.18 -2.49 -20.14
C GLY A 53 -6.12 -1.67 -18.84
N LYS A 54 -6.96 -0.64 -18.67
CA LYS A 54 -6.96 0.22 -17.49
C LYS A 54 -7.22 -0.58 -16.22
N ILE A 55 -6.45 -0.29 -15.17
CA ILE A 55 -6.60 -0.90 -13.86
C ILE A 55 -7.67 -0.16 -13.07
N SER A 56 -8.43 -0.89 -12.25
CA SER A 56 -9.34 -0.32 -11.26
C SER A 56 -9.31 -1.18 -10.00
N PHE A 57 -9.69 -0.60 -8.87
CA PHE A 57 -9.98 -1.36 -7.66
C PHE A 57 -11.47 -1.36 -7.43
N VAL A 58 -12.04 -2.55 -7.24
CA VAL A 58 -13.46 -2.73 -6.93
C VAL A 58 -13.56 -3.09 -5.47
N GLU A 59 -14.27 -2.29 -4.68
CA GLU A 59 -14.57 -2.58 -3.28
C GLU A 59 -16.06 -2.86 -3.12
N ARG A 60 -16.40 -3.88 -2.35
CA ARG A 60 -17.78 -4.13 -1.88
C ARG A 60 -17.82 -4.11 -0.37
N PHE A 61 -18.75 -3.36 0.20
CA PHE A 61 -19.00 -3.33 1.64
C PHE A 61 -20.46 -2.95 1.92
N TYR A 62 -20.85 -2.97 3.19
CA TYR A 62 -22.21 -2.66 3.62
C TYR A 62 -22.21 -1.59 4.69
N TRP A 63 -23.06 -0.59 4.50
CA TRP A 63 -23.41 0.39 5.51
C TRP A 63 -24.41 -0.21 6.52
N VAL A 64 -24.39 0.28 7.76
CA VAL A 64 -25.34 -0.15 8.79
C VAL A 64 -26.76 0.34 8.53
N ASP A 65 -26.91 1.49 7.88
CA ASP A 65 -28.16 2.12 7.50
C ASP A 65 -27.94 3.12 6.34
N GLU A 66 -29.02 3.67 5.77
CA GLU A 66 -28.97 4.67 4.69
C GLU A 66 -28.29 5.98 5.10
N ALA A 67 -28.37 6.36 6.37
CA ALA A 67 -27.78 7.59 6.89
C ALA A 67 -26.26 7.48 7.11
N ALA A 68 -25.72 6.27 7.19
CA ALA A 68 -24.32 6.02 7.52
C ALA A 68 -23.35 6.62 6.50
N SER A 69 -23.70 6.58 5.21
CA SER A 69 -22.91 7.24 4.15
C SER A 69 -22.85 8.75 4.36
N SER A 70 -23.99 9.39 4.67
CA SER A 70 -24.04 10.82 4.97
C SER A 70 -23.21 11.17 6.21
N LYS A 71 -23.36 10.40 7.29
CA LYS A 71 -22.55 10.56 8.52
C LYS A 71 -21.05 10.42 8.25
N ALA A 72 -20.65 9.51 7.35
CA ALA A 72 -19.26 9.29 6.99
C ALA A 72 -18.60 10.54 6.39
N HIS A 73 -19.35 11.41 5.69
CA HIS A 73 -18.83 12.68 5.16
C HIS A 73 -18.41 13.66 6.27
N HIS A 74 -18.88 13.47 7.50
CA HIS A 74 -18.55 14.31 8.64
C HIS A 74 -17.57 13.64 9.62
N ASP A 75 -17.18 12.38 9.39
CA ASP A 75 -16.25 11.68 10.27
C ASP A 75 -14.79 12.00 9.89
N ALA A 76 -14.03 12.55 10.84
CA ALA A 76 -12.66 12.98 10.61
C ALA A 76 -11.70 11.83 10.22
N LYS A 77 -11.93 10.60 10.71
CA LYS A 77 -11.10 9.44 10.37
C LYS A 77 -11.36 8.96 8.95
N VAL A 78 -12.62 9.04 8.51
CA VAL A 78 -13.01 8.73 7.13
C VAL A 78 -12.47 9.79 6.17
N GLN A 79 -12.64 11.07 6.50
CA GLN A 79 -12.12 12.19 5.71
C GLN A 79 -10.59 12.16 5.56
N ALA A 80 -9.87 11.72 6.59
CA ALA A 80 -8.41 11.54 6.53
C ALA A 80 -7.96 10.47 5.50
N ILE A 81 -8.88 9.63 5.00
CA ILE A 81 -8.63 8.66 3.93
C ILE A 81 -9.15 9.19 2.59
N TRP A 82 -10.36 9.75 2.56
CA TRP A 82 -10.98 10.23 1.32
C TRP A 82 -10.24 11.43 0.72
N GLY A 83 -9.76 12.38 1.54
CA GLY A 83 -8.98 13.53 1.03
C GLY A 83 -7.75 13.10 0.20
N PRO A 84 -6.86 12.24 0.74
CA PRO A 84 -5.75 11.70 -0.04
C PRO A 84 -6.15 10.82 -1.23
N MET A 85 -7.36 10.21 -1.22
CA MET A 85 -7.85 9.43 -2.37
C MET A 85 -8.13 10.32 -3.58
N ASP A 86 -8.74 11.49 -3.38
CA ASP A 86 -9.06 12.43 -4.47
C ASP A 86 -7.82 12.85 -5.26
N GLU A 87 -6.66 12.95 -4.59
CA GLU A 87 -5.38 13.28 -5.23
C GLU A 87 -4.86 12.19 -6.17
N VAL A 88 -5.27 10.94 -5.97
CA VAL A 88 -4.77 9.77 -6.72
C VAL A 88 -5.81 9.12 -7.63
N LEU A 89 -7.08 9.54 -7.55
CA LEU A 89 -8.15 9.05 -8.40
C LEU A 89 -8.21 9.81 -9.73
N GLU A 90 -8.26 9.07 -10.83
CA GLU A 90 -8.71 9.58 -12.13
C GLU A 90 -10.23 9.72 -12.14
N ASP A 91 -10.93 8.71 -11.59
CA ASP A 91 -12.39 8.66 -11.58
C ASP A 91 -12.89 7.66 -10.51
N MET A 92 -14.16 7.82 -10.10
CA MET A 92 -14.80 6.98 -9.10
C MET A 92 -16.28 6.75 -9.44
N THR A 93 -16.73 5.50 -9.33
CA THR A 93 -18.14 5.14 -9.48
C THR A 93 -18.64 4.45 -8.21
N ILE A 94 -19.74 4.93 -7.65
CA ILE A 94 -20.39 4.37 -6.46
C ILE A 94 -21.74 3.79 -6.89
N LEU A 95 -21.98 2.53 -6.55
CA LEU A 95 -23.19 1.79 -6.91
C LEU A 95 -23.83 1.24 -5.64
N ALA A 96 -25.10 1.55 -5.42
CA ALA A 96 -25.93 0.80 -4.47
C ALA A 96 -26.27 -0.57 -5.09
N ILE A 97 -26.23 -1.63 -4.28
CA ILE A 97 -26.51 -2.99 -4.72
C ILE A 97 -27.63 -3.62 -3.91
N GLU A 98 -28.48 -4.34 -4.62
CA GLU A 98 -29.53 -5.18 -4.07
C GLU A 98 -29.31 -6.61 -4.56
N GLU A 99 -29.56 -7.59 -3.69
CA GLU A 99 -29.51 -8.99 -4.10
C GLU A 99 -30.77 -9.33 -4.90
N VAL A 100 -30.56 -9.85 -6.11
CA VAL A 100 -31.66 -10.31 -6.95
C VAL A 100 -32.10 -11.70 -6.49
N ALA A 101 -33.35 -11.79 -6.00
CA ALA A 101 -33.95 -13.05 -5.55
C ALA A 101 -33.94 -14.11 -6.67
N GLY A 102 -33.65 -15.36 -6.30
CA GLY A 102 -33.61 -16.49 -7.23
C GLY A 102 -32.26 -16.69 -7.94
N HIS A 103 -31.28 -15.79 -7.78
CA HIS A 103 -29.90 -16.07 -8.18
C HIS A 103 -29.20 -16.90 -7.09
N PRO A 104 -28.78 -18.15 -7.36
CA PRO A 104 -28.23 -19.01 -6.31
C PRO A 104 -26.90 -18.41 -5.80
N PRO A 105 -26.73 -18.28 -4.47
CA PRO A 105 -25.45 -17.85 -3.92
C PRO A 105 -24.39 -18.88 -4.32
N ALA A 106 -23.25 -18.41 -4.84
CA ALA A 106 -22.14 -19.28 -5.19
C ALA A 106 -21.75 -20.13 -3.96
N LYS A 107 -21.81 -21.45 -4.08
CA LYS A 107 -21.41 -22.38 -3.01
C LYS A 107 -19.95 -22.13 -2.65
N ARG A 108 -19.71 -21.44 -1.54
CA ARG A 108 -18.36 -21.13 -1.04
C ARG A 108 -17.71 -22.41 -0.52
N LYS A 109 -16.76 -22.99 -1.25
CA LYS A 109 -15.85 -23.99 -0.68
C LYS A 109 -14.85 -23.25 0.23
N ALA A 110 -14.82 -23.59 1.51
CA ALA A 110 -13.81 -23.06 2.43
C ALA A 110 -12.41 -23.47 1.90
N PRO A 111 -11.42 -22.57 1.90
CA PRO A 111 -10.06 -22.96 1.53
C PRO A 111 -9.56 -23.99 2.56
N ALA A 112 -9.14 -25.16 2.05
CA ALA A 112 -8.53 -26.20 2.87
C ALA A 112 -7.34 -25.59 3.63
N ARG A 113 -7.45 -25.59 4.96
CA ARG A 113 -6.42 -25.07 5.86
C ARG A 113 -5.19 -25.98 5.73
N LYS A 114 -4.22 -25.62 4.88
CA LYS A 114 -2.94 -26.34 4.80
C LYS A 114 -2.25 -26.20 6.16
N ALA A 115 -2.21 -27.29 6.92
CA ALA A 115 -1.48 -27.36 8.17
C ALA A 115 0.00 -27.01 7.91
N LYS A 116 0.51 -25.96 8.58
CA LYS A 116 1.94 -25.68 8.62
C LYS A 116 2.63 -26.88 9.27
N ARG A 117 3.36 -27.67 8.48
CA ARG A 117 4.36 -28.61 9.01
C ARG A 117 5.43 -27.81 9.75
N ALA A 118 5.67 -28.14 11.02
CA ALA A 118 6.75 -27.58 11.81
C ALA A 118 8.12 -27.95 11.20
N PRO A 119 9.14 -27.07 11.27
CA PRO A 119 10.48 -27.42 10.82
C PRO A 119 11.14 -28.40 11.80
N ALA A 120 11.67 -29.50 11.26
CA ALA A 120 12.44 -30.48 12.02
C ALA A 120 13.71 -29.83 12.60
N LYS A 121 13.91 -29.97 13.93
CA LYS A 121 15.16 -29.62 14.61
C LYS A 121 16.31 -30.41 14.01
N ARG A 122 17.24 -29.75 13.33
CA ARG A 122 18.50 -30.33 12.87
C ARG A 122 19.53 -30.10 13.97
N ALA A 123 19.87 -31.16 14.72
CA ALA A 123 20.94 -31.13 15.72
C ALA A 123 22.29 -30.98 15.01
N ALA A 124 23.00 -29.88 15.29
CA ALA A 124 24.37 -29.67 14.85
C ALA A 124 25.32 -30.24 15.93
N ALA A 125 25.96 -31.37 15.62
CA ALA A 125 27.10 -31.86 16.39
C ALA A 125 28.35 -31.07 15.98
N ALA A 126 28.85 -30.25 16.89
CA ALA A 126 30.14 -29.58 16.76
C ALA A 126 31.28 -30.59 16.90
N ARG A 127 32.15 -30.70 15.89
CA ARG A 127 33.45 -31.36 16.00
C ARG A 127 34.52 -30.32 15.75
N ALA A 128 35.05 -29.76 16.84
CA ALA A 128 36.20 -28.86 16.83
C ALA A 128 37.45 -29.61 16.34
N LYS A 129 38.12 -29.09 15.31
CA LYS A 129 39.52 -29.41 15.04
C LYS A 129 40.36 -28.18 15.35
N LYS A 130 41.25 -28.36 16.33
CA LYS A 130 42.34 -27.46 16.74
C LYS A 130 43.13 -26.96 15.52
N VAL A 131 43.36 -25.65 15.45
CA VAL A 131 44.52 -25.07 14.76
C VAL A 131 45.28 -24.23 15.78
N ALA A 132 46.52 -24.62 16.04
CA ALA A 132 47.45 -23.90 16.91
C ALA A 132 48.17 -22.78 16.11
N PRO A 133 48.62 -21.69 16.77
CA PRO A 133 49.21 -20.55 16.07
C PRO A 133 50.75 -20.59 16.07
N ARG A 134 51.37 -20.13 14.97
CA ARG A 134 52.78 -19.69 14.87
C ARG A 134 52.78 -18.43 13.99
N SER A 135 52.77 -17.22 14.53
CA SER A 135 53.88 -16.41 15.11
C SER A 135 54.75 -15.69 14.08
N ARG A 136 54.70 -14.34 14.14
CA ARG A 136 55.76 -13.32 13.84
C ARG A 136 56.30 -13.27 12.39
N ALA A 137 56.68 -12.13 11.78
CA ALA A 137 56.88 -10.76 12.22
C ALA A 137 56.99 -9.79 11.01
N LYS A 138 56.63 -8.52 11.23
CA LYS A 138 57.26 -7.25 10.78
C LYS A 138 57.78 -7.09 9.33
N LYS A 139 57.32 -6.02 8.64
CA LYS A 139 58.06 -4.77 8.32
C LYS A 139 57.23 -3.84 7.41
N THR A 140 56.96 -2.58 7.82
CA THR A 140 57.43 -1.28 7.22
C THR A 140 57.11 -1.09 5.73
N ALA A 141 56.53 -0.01 5.19
CA ALA A 141 56.81 1.43 5.33
C ALA A 141 55.66 2.22 4.61
N ALA A 142 55.12 3.32 5.14
CA ALA A 142 55.46 4.74 4.90
C ALA A 142 55.16 5.34 3.50
N ALA A 143 54.34 6.42 3.52
CA ALA A 143 54.27 7.58 2.62
C ALA A 143 53.72 7.34 1.18
N LYS A 144 52.90 8.18 0.55
CA LYS A 144 52.91 9.65 0.38
C LYS A 144 51.53 10.11 -0.16
N ARG A 145 50.96 11.19 0.37
CA ARG A 145 50.16 12.18 -0.39
C ARG A 145 51.15 13.20 -1.00
N PRO A 146 50.87 13.86 -2.13
CA PRO A 146 50.11 15.12 -2.06
C PRO A 146 49.24 15.45 -3.28
N ALA A 147 48.57 16.60 -3.13
CA ALA A 147 47.52 17.20 -3.93
C ALA A 147 47.88 17.64 -5.36
N ALA A 148 46.85 17.86 -6.17
CA ALA A 148 46.87 18.88 -7.21
C ALA A 148 45.56 19.67 -7.23
N ARG A 149 45.73 20.99 -7.28
CA ARG A 149 44.78 22.10 -7.17
C ARG A 149 44.83 22.88 -8.49
N LYS A 150 43.69 23.25 -9.07
CA LYS A 150 43.48 24.44 -9.93
C LYS A 150 41.99 24.86 -9.76
N THR A 151 41.56 25.95 -9.10
CA THR A 151 41.69 27.42 -9.39
C THR A 151 41.53 27.70 -10.89
N VAL A 152 40.64 28.54 -11.43
CA VAL A 152 40.05 29.89 -11.14
C VAL A 152 38.81 29.98 -12.10
N ARG A 153 37.71 30.72 -11.90
CA ARG A 153 37.61 32.19 -12.12
C ARG A 153 36.18 32.71 -11.89
N ARG A 154 36.06 33.67 -10.96
CA ARG A 154 34.95 34.63 -10.83
C ARG A 154 34.85 35.46 -12.11
N SER A 155 33.63 35.83 -12.53
CA SER A 155 33.35 37.10 -13.22
C SER A 155 31.84 37.41 -13.17
N ALA A 156 31.45 38.26 -12.23
CA ALA A 156 30.43 39.30 -12.41
C ALA A 156 31.20 40.65 -12.51
N PRO A 157 30.60 41.85 -12.74
CA PRO A 157 29.18 42.23 -12.96
C PRO A 157 29.00 43.28 -14.11
N ARG A 158 27.75 43.69 -14.43
CA ARG A 158 27.31 45.13 -14.42
C ARG A 158 25.92 45.41 -15.03
N LYS A 159 25.18 46.22 -14.25
CA LYS A 159 24.07 47.15 -14.51
C LYS A 159 23.82 47.65 -15.95
N LYS A 160 22.53 47.81 -16.29
CA LYS A 160 21.83 48.99 -16.88
C LYS A 160 20.31 48.72 -16.74
N ALA A 161 19.49 49.43 -15.96
CA ALA A 161 19.08 50.84 -15.99
C ALA A 161 18.42 51.27 -17.31
N ARG A 162 17.07 51.35 -17.30
CA ARG A 162 16.12 52.17 -18.10
C ARG A 162 14.77 51.44 -18.09
N ARG A 163 13.61 52.05 -17.93
CA ARG A 163 13.19 53.41 -17.57
C ARG A 163 11.71 53.30 -17.23
#